data_AF-A0A4S0JQF2-F1
#
_entry.id   AF-A0A4S0JQF2-F1
#
_cell.length_a   1.000
_cell.length_b   1.000
_cell.length_c   1.000
_cell.angle_alpha   90.00
_cell.angle_beta   90.00
_cell.angle_gamma   90.00
#
_symmetry.space_group_name_H-M   'P 1'
#
loop_
_entity.id
_entity.type
_entity.pdbx_description
1 polymer ?
#
loop_
_entity_poly.entity_id
_entity_poly.type
_entity_poly.pdbx_seq_one_letter_code
_entity_poly.pdbx_strand_id
1 'polypeptide(L)'
;MAPDRPTLTHGGLRALIAATATQLHALGIGQGDRVAIVLPNGPEMATAFIAVAATASTAPLNPAYRADELDFYLTDIGAKAILVAETETGPAVTVAERLGIGVL
;
A
#
# COMPACT_ATOMS: atom_id res chain seq x y z
N MET A 1 21.73 -6.89 0.58
CA MET A 1 20.59 -7.82 0.40
C MET A 1 19.91 -7.96 1.74
N ALA A 2 18.57 -8.02 1.77
CA ALA A 2 17.87 -8.39 3.00
C ALA A 2 18.15 -9.88 3.26
N PRO A 3 18.65 -10.27 4.45
CA PRO A 3 18.85 -11.68 4.79
C PRO A 3 17.52 -12.45 4.65
N ASP A 4 17.59 -13.71 4.23
CA ASP A 4 16.47 -14.65 4.15
C ASP A 4 15.31 -14.28 3.20
N ARG A 5 15.50 -13.29 2.33
CA ARG A 5 14.53 -12.93 1.29
C ARG A 5 15.02 -13.28 -0.11
N PRO A 6 14.14 -13.79 -1.00
CA PRO A 6 14.50 -14.05 -2.38
C PRO A 6 14.94 -12.75 -3.07
N THR A 7 15.90 -12.87 -3.99
CA THR A 7 16.40 -11.73 -4.74
C THR A 7 15.41 -11.32 -5.82
N LEU A 8 15.08 -10.02 -5.85
CA LEU A 8 14.24 -9.46 -6.90
C LEU A 8 15.13 -8.91 -8.02
N THR A 9 15.00 -9.48 -9.21
CA THR A 9 15.66 -8.94 -10.41
C THR A 9 14.89 -7.72 -10.93
N HIS A 10 15.54 -6.89 -11.75
CA HIS A 10 14.84 -5.79 -12.44
C HIS A 10 13.66 -6.30 -13.28
N GLY A 11 13.82 -7.45 -13.96
CA GLY A 11 12.73 -8.10 -14.69
C GLY A 11 11.57 -8.52 -13.77
N GLY A 12 11.90 -9.07 -12.60
CA GLY A 12 10.92 -9.42 -11.57
C GLY A 12 10.17 -8.20 -11.04
N LEU A 13 10.87 -7.09 -10.76
CA LEU A 13 10.24 -5.83 -10.35
C LEU A 13 9.29 -5.30 -11.43
N ARG A 14 9.69 -5.32 -12.71
CA ARG A 14 8.80 -4.90 -13.80
C ARG A 14 7.54 -5.76 -13.91
N ALA A 15 7.66 -7.07 -13.72
CA ALA A 15 6.52 -7.98 -13.72
C ALA A 15 5.58 -7.71 -12.53
N LEU A 16 6.15 -7.46 -11.34
CA LEU A 16 5.39 -7.07 -10.15
C LEU A 16 4.61 -5.77 -10.38
N ILE A 17 5.27 -4.72 -10.90
CA ILE A 17 4.61 -3.44 -11.23
C ILE A 17 3.42 -3.67 -12.16
N ALA A 18 3.60 -4.44 -13.23
CA ALA A 18 2.53 -4.71 -14.18
C ALA A 18 1.35 -5.47 -13.54
N ALA A 19 1.64 -6.48 -12.72
CA ALA A 19 0.62 -7.25 -12.01
C ALA A 19 -0.16 -6.38 -11.01
N THR A 20 0.55 -5.59 -10.19
CA THR A 20 -0.07 -4.66 -9.24
C THR A 20 -0.93 -3.63 -9.96
N ALA A 21 -0.45 -3.07 -11.08
CA ALA A 21 -1.24 -2.12 -11.87
C ALA A 21 -2.55 -2.75 -12.39
N THR A 22 -2.49 -3.98 -12.90
CA THR A 22 -3.69 -4.70 -13.33
C THR A 22 -4.68 -4.92 -12.17
N GLN A 23 -4.19 -5.30 -10.98
CA GLN A 23 -5.02 -5.50 -9.80
C GLN A 23 -5.66 -4.19 -9.33
N LEU A 24 -4.89 -3.11 -9.23
CA LEU A 24 -5.40 -1.79 -8.85
C LEU A 24 -6.47 -1.30 -9.83
N HIS A 25 -6.25 -1.41 -11.15
CA HIS A 25 -7.25 -1.05 -12.14
C HIS A 25 -8.52 -1.89 -12.04
N ALA A 26 -8.41 -3.19 -11.75
CA ALA A 26 -9.58 -4.05 -11.54
C ALA A 26 -10.43 -3.63 -10.33
N LEU A 27 -9.79 -2.99 -9.33
CA LEU A 27 -10.44 -2.37 -8.17
C LEU A 27 -10.89 -0.93 -8.45
N GLY A 28 -10.75 -0.46 -9.69
CA GLY A 28 -11.11 0.90 -10.10
C GLY A 28 -10.14 1.97 -9.63
N ILE A 29 -8.93 1.60 -9.18
CA ILE A 29 -7.87 2.50 -8.71
C ILE A 29 -6.93 2.80 -9.87
N GLY A 30 -6.70 4.08 -10.17
CA GLY A 30 -5.76 4.51 -11.21
C GLY A 30 -5.16 5.89 -10.97
N GLN A 31 -4.78 6.56 -12.06
CA GLN A 31 -4.16 7.89 -11.99
C GLN A 31 -5.08 8.89 -11.26
N GLY A 32 -4.51 9.60 -10.27
CA GLY A 32 -5.23 10.59 -9.45
C GLY A 32 -5.89 10.01 -8.19
N ASP A 33 -6.03 8.68 -8.11
CA ASP A 33 -6.42 8.01 -6.86
C ASP A 33 -5.22 7.94 -5.90
N ARG A 34 -5.53 7.84 -4.60
CA ARG A 34 -4.52 7.77 -3.54
C ARG A 34 -4.60 6.42 -2.86
N VAL A 35 -3.46 5.75 -2.76
CA VAL A 35 -3.30 4.48 -2.04
C VAL A 35 -2.34 4.70 -0.89
N ALA A 36 -2.82 4.50 0.33
CA ALA A 36 -1.96 4.50 1.51
C ALA A 36 -1.18 3.18 1.57
N ILE A 37 0.08 3.22 1.99
CA ILE A 37 0.88 2.02 2.22
C ILE A 37 1.31 2.00 3.68
N VAL A 38 0.93 0.95 4.39
CA VAL A 38 1.29 0.73 5.79
C VAL A 38 2.03 -0.58 5.88
N LEU A 39 3.33 -0.53 5.62
CA LEU A 39 4.23 -1.68 5.71
C LEU A 39 5.49 -1.31 6.50
N PRO A 40 6.09 -2.25 7.25
CA PRO A 40 7.40 -2.05 7.84
C PRO A 40 8.46 -1.77 6.76
N ASN A 41 9.49 -1.01 7.13
CA ASN A 41 10.63 -0.78 6.24
C ASN A 41 11.26 -2.10 5.79
N GLY A 42 11.36 -2.31 4.48
CA GLY A 42 11.87 -3.54 3.90
C GLY A 42 11.65 -3.62 2.39
N PRO A 43 12.06 -4.72 1.75
CA PRO A 43 11.85 -4.95 0.32
C PRO A 43 10.39 -4.88 -0.09
N GLU A 44 9.46 -5.35 0.74
CA GLU A 44 8.03 -5.32 0.48
C GLU A 44 7.53 -3.87 0.40
N MET A 45 7.88 -3.02 1.37
CA MET A 45 7.57 -1.58 1.34
C MET A 45 8.17 -0.89 0.10
N ALA A 46 9.45 -1.14 -0.21
CA ALA A 46 10.12 -0.50 -1.34
C ALA A 46 9.48 -0.90 -2.68
N THR A 47 9.15 -2.18 -2.85
CA THR A 47 8.56 -2.69 -4.09
C THR A 47 7.09 -2.27 -4.23
N ALA A 48 6.32 -2.29 -3.14
CA ALA A 48 4.96 -1.77 -3.10
C ALA A 48 4.92 -0.27 -3.45
N PHE A 49 5.80 0.54 -2.87
CA PHE A 49 5.90 1.97 -3.18
C PHE A 49 6.09 2.20 -4.68
N ILE A 50 7.04 1.50 -5.31
CA ILE A 50 7.32 1.65 -6.74
C ILE A 50 6.13 1.18 -7.60
N ALA A 51 5.54 0.03 -7.26
CA ALA A 51 4.43 -0.54 -8.01
C ALA A 51 3.16 0.32 -7.96
N VAL A 52 2.83 0.84 -6.77
CA VAL A 52 1.71 1.75 -6.57
C VAL A 52 2.01 3.09 -7.25
N ALA A 53 3.20 3.69 -7.05
CA ALA A 53 3.57 4.97 -7.66
C ALA A 53 3.55 4.95 -9.20
N ALA A 54 3.76 3.79 -9.81
CA ALA A 54 3.64 3.62 -11.26
C ALA A 54 2.18 3.62 -11.77
N THR A 55 1.19 3.51 -10.88
CA THR A 55 -0.23 3.35 -11.21
C THR A 55 -1.10 4.48 -10.65
N ALA A 56 -0.86 4.87 -9.40
CA ALA A 56 -1.64 5.81 -8.62
C ALA A 56 -0.72 6.62 -7.68
N SER A 57 -1.26 7.65 -7.03
CA SER A 57 -0.50 8.38 -6.01
C SER A 57 -0.36 7.52 -4.76
N THR A 58 0.87 7.32 -4.30
CA THR A 58 1.15 6.56 -3.07
C THR A 58 1.39 7.48 -1.87
N ALA A 59 0.91 7.07 -0.70
CA ALA A 59 1.18 7.73 0.58
C ALA A 59 1.72 6.70 1.59
N PRO A 60 3.04 6.62 1.82
CA PRO A 60 3.59 5.76 2.85
C PRO A 60 3.28 6.34 4.23
N LEU A 61 2.64 5.55 5.10
CA LEU A 61 2.32 5.93 6.47
C LEU A 61 3.04 5.00 7.45
N ASN A 62 3.32 5.51 8.65
CA ASN A 62 4.02 4.77 9.68
C ASN A 62 3.13 3.64 10.25
N PRO A 63 3.55 2.36 10.22
CA PRO A 63 2.81 1.27 10.85
C PRO A 63 2.60 1.40 12.35
N ALA A 64 3.41 2.23 13.02
CA ALA A 64 3.28 2.50 14.45
C ALA A 64 2.23 3.58 14.77
N TYR A 65 1.59 4.20 13.78
CA TYR A 65 0.54 5.19 14.03
C TYR A 65 -0.66 4.57 14.73
N ARG A 66 -1.23 5.36 15.64
CA ARG A 66 -2.45 5.02 16.36
C ARG A 66 -3.66 5.21 15.44
N ALA A 67 -4.80 4.65 15.87
CA ALA A 67 -6.03 4.67 15.08
C ALA A 67 -6.52 6.09 14.75
N ASP A 68 -6.34 7.05 15.65
CA ASP A 68 -6.69 8.46 15.47
C ASP A 68 -5.79 9.18 14.46
N GLU A 69 -4.48 8.90 14.50
CA GLU A 69 -3.51 9.42 13.51
C GLU A 69 -3.80 8.85 12.11
N LEU A 70 -4.06 7.54 12.03
CA LEU A 70 -4.40 6.88 10.76
C LEU A 70 -5.71 7.42 10.17
N ASP A 71 -6.74 7.63 10.99
CA ASP A 71 -8.01 8.19 10.52
C ASP A 71 -7.81 9.57 9.92
N PHE A 72 -7.12 10.44 10.66
CA PHE A 72 -6.80 11.79 10.22
C PHE A 72 -6.10 11.78 8.85
N TYR A 73 -5.01 11.03 8.72
CA TYR A 73 -4.25 11.01 7.47
C TYR A 73 -5.00 10.36 6.31
N LEU A 74 -5.67 9.23 6.53
CA LEU A 74 -6.43 8.54 5.48
C LEU A 74 -7.56 9.42 4.94
N THR A 75 -8.21 10.18 5.82
CA THR A 75 -9.26 11.13 5.46
C THR A 75 -8.69 12.36 4.75
N ASP A 76 -7.63 12.97 5.28
CA ASP A 76 -7.00 14.17 4.72
C ASP A 76 -6.48 13.95 3.30
N ILE A 77 -5.80 12.82 3.07
CA ILE A 77 -5.34 12.47 1.73
C ILE A 77 -6.47 11.95 0.85
N GLY A 78 -7.65 11.65 1.40
CA GLY A 78 -8.76 10.98 0.74
C GLY A 78 -8.33 9.67 0.07
N ALA A 79 -7.73 8.78 0.87
CA ALA A 79 -7.26 7.48 0.39
C ALA A 79 -8.45 6.64 -0.14
N LYS A 80 -8.26 6.06 -1.32
CA LYS A 80 -9.24 5.14 -1.94
C LYS A 80 -8.99 3.69 -1.52
N ALA A 81 -7.74 3.37 -1.22
CA ALA A 81 -7.34 2.07 -0.68
C ALA A 81 -6.15 2.22 0.28
N ILE A 82 -5.96 1.20 1.11
CA ILE A 82 -4.80 1.01 1.96
C ILE A 82 -4.18 -0.35 1.64
N LEU A 83 -2.85 -0.39 1.50
CA LEU A 83 -2.08 -1.61 1.32
C LEU A 83 -1.36 -1.94 2.63
N VAL A 84 -1.63 -3.13 3.17
CA VAL A 84 -1.09 -3.63 4.44
C VAL A 84 -0.43 -4.99 4.25
N ALA A 85 0.23 -5.51 5.28
CA ALA A 85 0.64 -6.90 5.28
C ALA A 85 -0.59 -7.80 5.40
N GLU A 86 -0.59 -8.98 4.76
CA GLU A 86 -1.70 -9.94 4.83
C GLU A 86 -2.04 -10.35 6.28
N THR A 87 -1.05 -10.35 7.17
CA THR A 87 -1.21 -10.67 8.59
C THR A 87 -1.57 -9.47 9.47
N GLU A 88 -1.75 -8.29 8.88
CA GLU A 88 -2.11 -7.07 9.61
C GLU A 88 -3.57 -7.17 10.07
N THR A 89 -3.80 -7.05 11.38
CA THR A 89 -5.14 -7.06 11.99
C THR A 89 -5.35 -5.88 12.94
N GLY A 90 -4.44 -4.90 12.92
CA GLY A 90 -4.37 -3.80 13.85
C GLY A 90 -5.15 -2.56 13.40
N PRO A 91 -4.74 -1.38 13.88
CA PRO A 91 -5.47 -0.12 13.67
C PRO A 91 -5.68 0.24 12.20
N ALA A 92 -4.71 -0.06 11.32
CA ALA A 92 -4.78 0.29 9.90
C ALA A 92 -5.99 -0.34 9.20
N VAL A 93 -6.22 -1.64 9.42
CA VAL A 93 -7.38 -2.37 8.87
C VAL A 93 -8.67 -1.86 9.50
N THR A 94 -8.71 -1.75 10.83
CA THR A 94 -9.92 -1.32 11.56
C THR A 94 -10.39 0.08 11.13
N VAL A 95 -9.45 1.01 10.95
CA VAL A 95 -9.75 2.38 10.52
C VAL A 95 -10.19 2.41 9.05
N ALA A 96 -9.51 1.67 8.17
CA ALA A 96 -9.89 1.60 6.76
C ALA A 96 -11.30 1.04 6.57
N GLU A 97 -11.65 -0.05 7.25
CA GLU A 97 -13.00 -0.62 7.24
C GLU A 97 -14.04 0.39 7.73
N ARG A 98 -13.76 1.10 8.84
CA ARG A 98 -14.64 2.15 9.36
C ARG A 98 -14.87 3.29 8.36
N LEU A 99 -13.83 3.68 7.62
CA LEU A 99 -13.89 4.74 6.61
C LEU A 99 -14.42 4.24 5.25
N GLY A 100 -14.70 2.94 5.10
CA GLY A 100 -15.12 2.35 3.82
C GLY A 100 -14.02 2.32 2.75
N ILE A 101 -12.75 2.37 3.18
CA ILE A 101 -11.57 2.31 2.33
C ILE A 101 -11.24 0.84 2.05
N GLY A 102 -10.92 0.51 0.80
CA GLY A 102 -10.54 -0.87 0.43
C GLY A 102 -9.21 -1.27 1.06
N VAL A 103 -9.17 -2.44 1.69
CA VAL A 103 -7.93 -3.04 2.25
C VAL A 103 -7.34 -4.00 1.22
N LEU A 104 -6.06 -3.81 0.89
CA LEU A 104 -5.28 -4.57 -0.08
C LEU A 104 -4.16 -5.35 0.60
#